data_AF-A0A6L8GMB9-F1
#
_entry.id   AF-A0A6L8GMB9-F1
#
_cell.length_a   1.000
_cell.length_b   1.000
_cell.length_c   1.000
_cell.angle_alpha   90.00
_cell.angle_beta   90.00
_cell.angle_gamma   90.00
#
_symmetry.space_group_name_H-M   'P 1'
#
loop_
_entity.id
_entity.type
_entity.pdbx_description
1 polymer ?
#
loop_
_entity_poly.entity_id
_entity_poly.type
_entity_poly.pdbx_seq_one_letter_code
_entity_poly.pdbx_strand_id
1 'polypeptide(L)'
;MRSTWVAARKGQGNVTQMHHARQGQLTEEMNHVAQRENLPPSLVMEEVARGRMIIPANINHVNLEPMGIGIAARCKVNANIGASPTTSDVGQEVEKLNLAVRYGADTVMDLSTGGVNLDEARTAIIQASPVPIGTVPVYQALESVHGSVQKLDEDDFLHIIEKHCRQGVDYQTIHAGLLIEHLPKVRGRITGIVSRGGGILAQWMLYHHRQNPLYTRFDDICEIFKRYDCSFSLGDSLRPGCQHDASDEAQLAELHTLGELTRRAWEHDVQVMVEGPGHVPMDQIEFNVRKQMEECSEAPFYVLGPLVTDIAPGYDHITSAIGA
;
A
#
# COMPACT_ATOMS: atom_id res chain seq x y z
N MET A 1 -20.75 11.59 1.38
CA MET A 1 -20.93 12.14 0.01
C MET A 1 -21.09 11.03 -1.02
N ARG A 2 -20.29 9.95 -0.94
CA ARG A 2 -20.20 8.91 -1.96
C ARG A 2 -21.33 7.86 -1.97
N SER A 3 -22.19 7.82 -0.94
CA SER A 3 -23.23 6.79 -0.82
C SER A 3 -24.16 6.69 -2.04
N THR A 4 -24.46 7.81 -2.70
CA THR A 4 -25.26 7.84 -3.93
C THR A 4 -24.47 7.41 -5.16
N TRP A 5 -23.19 7.79 -5.28
CA TRP A 5 -22.31 7.42 -6.39
C TRP A 5 -22.09 5.91 -6.43
N VAL A 6 -21.79 5.34 -5.27
CA VAL A 6 -21.49 3.91 -5.13
C VAL A 6 -22.74 3.03 -5.36
N ALA A 7 -23.95 3.54 -5.08
CA ALA A 7 -25.18 2.75 -5.22
C ALA A 7 -25.38 2.19 -6.64
N ALA A 8 -24.95 2.93 -7.67
CA ALA A 8 -25.03 2.49 -9.07
C ALA A 8 -24.00 1.39 -9.42
N ARG A 9 -22.91 1.28 -8.66
CA ARG A 9 -21.81 0.33 -8.89
C ARG A 9 -21.96 -0.97 -8.10
N LYS A 10 -22.74 -0.97 -7.01
CA LYS A 10 -22.95 -2.18 -6.20
C LYS A 10 -23.51 -3.34 -7.02
N GLY A 11 -22.88 -4.51 -6.89
CA GLY A 11 -23.30 -5.74 -7.56
C GLY A 11 -22.71 -5.94 -8.96
N GLN A 12 -21.89 -5.02 -9.46
CA GLN A 12 -21.10 -5.23 -10.68
C GLN A 12 -19.90 -6.14 -10.40
N GLY A 13 -19.39 -6.83 -11.45
CA GLY A 13 -18.27 -7.77 -11.32
C GLY A 13 -16.92 -7.11 -11.04
N ASN A 14 -16.72 -5.89 -11.54
CA ASN A 14 -15.55 -5.05 -11.26
C ASN A 14 -16.01 -3.60 -11.09
N VAL A 15 -15.74 -3.02 -9.93
CA VAL A 15 -16.17 -1.65 -9.57
C VAL A 15 -15.02 -0.66 -9.51
N THR A 16 -13.83 -1.06 -9.98
CA THR A 16 -12.62 -0.26 -9.84
C THR A 16 -12.61 0.99 -10.71
N GLN A 17 -11.92 2.05 -10.27
CA GLN A 17 -11.74 3.24 -11.11
C GLN A 17 -10.99 2.92 -12.41
N MET A 18 -9.98 2.04 -12.38
CA MET A 18 -9.26 1.62 -13.59
C MET A 18 -10.19 0.93 -14.60
N HIS A 19 -11.09 0.07 -14.15
CA HIS A 19 -12.08 -0.58 -15.02
C HIS A 19 -12.99 0.44 -15.72
N HIS A 20 -13.57 1.37 -14.95
CA HIS A 20 -14.42 2.43 -15.50
C HIS A 20 -13.64 3.33 -16.47
N ALA A 21 -12.41 3.71 -16.12
CA ALA A 21 -11.56 4.56 -16.95
C ALA A 21 -11.24 3.92 -18.31
N ARG A 22 -10.91 2.62 -18.33
CA ARG A 22 -10.63 1.87 -19.56
C ARG A 22 -11.84 1.68 -20.45
N GLN A 23 -13.05 1.75 -19.88
CA GLN A 23 -14.31 1.80 -20.62
C GLN A 23 -14.69 3.20 -21.10
N GLY A 24 -13.86 4.22 -20.84
CA GLY A 24 -14.16 5.62 -21.17
C GLY A 24 -15.26 6.23 -20.30
N GLN A 25 -15.52 5.66 -19.12
CA GLN A 25 -16.54 6.14 -18.19
C GLN A 25 -15.90 7.07 -17.17
N LEU A 26 -16.24 8.36 -17.26
CA LEU A 26 -15.86 9.34 -16.26
C LEU A 26 -16.73 9.19 -15.00
N THR A 27 -16.13 8.71 -13.90
CA THR A 27 -16.80 8.55 -12.61
C THR A 27 -16.87 9.86 -11.83
N GLU A 28 -17.71 9.89 -10.80
CA GLU A 28 -17.78 11.01 -9.88
C GLU A 28 -16.47 11.22 -9.12
N GLU A 29 -15.79 10.13 -8.75
CA GLU A 29 -14.47 10.18 -8.13
C GLU A 29 -13.42 10.84 -9.04
N MET A 30 -13.34 10.45 -10.32
CA MET A 30 -12.42 11.08 -11.28
C MET A 30 -12.71 12.57 -11.47
N ASN A 31 -13.99 12.94 -11.57
CA ASN A 31 -14.38 14.35 -11.70
C ASN A 31 -14.04 15.15 -10.43
N HIS A 32 -14.21 14.55 -9.24
CA HIS A 32 -13.83 15.17 -7.98
C HIS A 32 -12.31 15.41 -7.90
N VAL A 33 -11.51 14.41 -8.27
CA VAL A 33 -10.04 14.53 -8.34
C VAL A 33 -9.62 15.62 -9.33
N ALA A 34 -10.23 15.64 -10.52
CA ALA A 34 -9.96 16.66 -11.54
C ALA A 34 -10.20 18.08 -11.01
N GLN A 35 -11.31 18.31 -10.30
CA GLN A 35 -11.61 19.60 -9.68
C GLN A 35 -10.62 19.95 -8.57
N ARG A 36 -10.31 19.00 -7.69
CA ARG A 36 -9.39 19.20 -6.56
C ARG A 36 -7.96 19.53 -7.01
N GLU A 37 -7.49 18.90 -8.08
CA GLU A 37 -6.16 19.09 -8.64
C GLU A 37 -6.08 20.21 -9.68
N ASN A 38 -7.23 20.78 -10.10
CA ASN A 38 -7.34 21.69 -11.24
C ASN A 38 -6.77 21.09 -12.54
N LEU A 39 -7.15 19.83 -12.82
CA LEU A 39 -6.79 19.08 -14.01
C LEU A 39 -8.01 18.85 -14.92
N PRO A 40 -7.83 18.67 -16.23
CA PRO A 40 -8.91 18.21 -17.10
C PRO A 40 -9.43 16.82 -16.66
N PRO A 41 -10.76 16.61 -16.58
CA PRO A 41 -11.30 15.29 -16.23
C PRO A 41 -10.87 14.16 -17.17
N SER A 42 -10.66 14.48 -18.46
CA SER A 42 -10.13 13.53 -19.44
C SER A 42 -8.71 13.08 -19.10
N LEU A 43 -7.85 13.99 -18.63
CA LEU A 43 -6.49 13.65 -18.22
C LEU A 43 -6.51 12.70 -17.02
N VAL A 44 -7.34 12.97 -16.01
CA VAL A 44 -7.48 12.07 -14.84
C VAL A 44 -7.92 10.67 -15.28
N MET A 45 -8.93 10.57 -16.15
CA MET A 45 -9.39 9.29 -16.67
C MET A 45 -8.30 8.56 -17.48
N GLU A 46 -7.56 9.27 -18.33
CA GLU A 46 -6.46 8.71 -19.13
C GLU A 46 -5.32 8.19 -18.23
N GLU A 47 -4.93 8.95 -17.21
CA GLU A 47 -3.89 8.55 -16.24
C GLU A 47 -4.32 7.31 -15.43
N VAL A 48 -5.58 7.24 -15.02
CA VAL A 48 -6.13 6.07 -14.32
C VAL A 48 -6.22 4.85 -15.25
N ALA A 49 -6.70 5.03 -16.49
CA ALA A 49 -6.83 3.94 -17.46
C ALA A 49 -5.48 3.30 -17.81
N ARG A 50 -4.42 4.10 -17.92
CA ARG A 50 -3.06 3.64 -18.22
C ARG A 50 -2.25 3.23 -16.99
N GLY A 51 -2.82 3.35 -15.79
CA GLY A 51 -2.21 2.91 -14.54
C GLY A 51 -1.16 3.84 -13.94
N ARG A 52 -1.03 5.08 -14.45
CA ARG A 52 -0.11 6.11 -13.95
C ARG A 52 -0.71 7.01 -12.87
N MET A 53 -1.99 6.82 -12.58
CA MET A 53 -2.68 7.39 -11.43
C MET A 53 -3.61 6.35 -10.83
N ILE A 54 -3.72 6.33 -9.51
CA ILE A 54 -4.77 5.61 -8.79
C ILE A 54 -5.65 6.58 -8.03
N ILE A 55 -6.89 6.15 -7.78
CA ILE A 55 -7.84 6.80 -6.89
C ILE A 55 -8.29 5.72 -5.90
N PRO A 56 -7.60 5.58 -4.74
CA PRO A 56 -7.93 4.55 -3.76
C PRO A 56 -9.26 4.92 -3.09
N ALA A 57 -10.33 4.25 -3.49
CA ALA A 57 -11.68 4.67 -3.17
C ALA A 57 -12.63 3.48 -3.01
N ASN A 58 -12.39 2.68 -1.97
CA ASN A 58 -13.19 1.50 -1.72
C ASN A 58 -14.68 1.87 -1.59
N ILE A 59 -15.55 1.08 -2.20
CA ILE A 59 -16.99 1.33 -2.23
C ILE A 59 -17.65 1.40 -0.84
N ASN A 60 -17.04 0.77 0.17
CA ASN A 60 -17.54 0.78 1.54
C ASN A 60 -17.09 2.03 2.33
N HIS A 61 -16.09 2.77 1.84
CA HIS A 61 -15.61 4.00 2.47
C HIS A 61 -16.37 5.24 1.98
N VAL A 62 -17.62 5.37 2.42
CA VAL A 62 -18.56 6.37 1.86
C VAL A 62 -18.34 7.82 2.32
N ASN A 63 -17.54 8.01 3.38
CA ASN A 63 -17.15 9.30 3.94
C ASN A 63 -15.92 9.92 3.26
N LEU A 64 -15.21 9.14 2.44
CA LEU A 64 -14.04 9.55 1.69
C LEU A 64 -14.31 10.75 0.78
N GLU A 65 -13.40 11.72 0.80
CA GLU A 65 -13.21 12.75 -0.22
C GLU A 65 -12.12 12.28 -1.20
N PRO A 66 -12.49 11.88 -2.44
CA PRO A 66 -11.55 11.26 -3.37
C PRO A 66 -10.30 12.08 -3.65
N MET A 67 -9.19 11.38 -3.90
CA MET A 67 -7.93 11.99 -4.33
C MET A 67 -7.19 11.11 -5.34
N GLY A 68 -6.40 11.73 -6.20
CA GLY A 68 -5.55 11.04 -7.17
C GLY A 68 -4.11 10.97 -6.70
N ILE A 69 -3.50 9.79 -6.80
CA ILE A 69 -2.09 9.53 -6.54
C ILE A 69 -1.43 9.16 -7.86
N GLY A 70 -0.56 10.02 -8.38
CA GLY A 70 0.12 9.84 -9.67
C GLY A 70 0.90 11.08 -10.06
N ILE A 71 1.85 10.93 -10.98
CA ILE A 71 2.83 11.98 -11.34
C ILE A 71 2.19 13.24 -11.97
N ALA A 72 0.98 13.11 -12.53
CA ALA A 72 0.23 14.24 -13.09
C ALA A 72 -0.50 15.09 -12.03
N ALA A 73 -0.68 14.56 -10.81
CA ALA A 73 -1.29 15.26 -9.68
C ALA A 73 -0.21 15.80 -8.74
N ARG A 74 -0.60 16.61 -7.74
CA ARG A 74 0.32 17.02 -6.67
C ARG A 74 0.89 15.80 -5.94
N CYS A 75 2.14 15.89 -5.48
CA CYS A 75 2.72 14.91 -4.57
C CYS A 75 1.83 14.78 -3.32
N LYS A 76 1.63 13.54 -2.85
CA LYS A 76 0.76 13.20 -1.71
C LYS A 76 1.59 12.69 -0.55
N VAL A 77 1.15 12.98 0.67
CA VAL A 77 1.84 12.55 1.90
C VAL A 77 0.96 11.59 2.70
N ASN A 78 1.50 10.45 3.09
CA ASN A 78 0.84 9.51 3.99
C ASN A 78 1.29 9.71 5.45
N ALA A 79 0.38 9.57 6.41
CA ALA A 79 0.70 9.44 7.82
C ALA A 79 0.41 8.03 8.34
N ASN A 80 1.39 7.42 9.01
CA ASN A 80 1.19 6.13 9.67
C ASN A 80 0.74 6.34 11.12
N ILE A 81 -0.37 5.71 11.49
CA ILE A 81 -0.87 5.60 12.86
C ILE A 81 -1.02 4.11 13.22
N GLY A 82 -1.48 3.82 14.43
CA GLY A 82 -1.75 2.46 14.87
C GLY A 82 -1.47 2.25 16.35
N ALA A 83 -2.27 1.38 16.96
CA ALA A 83 -2.08 0.91 18.33
C ALA A 83 -1.08 -0.25 18.38
N SER A 84 -0.40 -0.38 19.51
CA SER A 84 0.51 -1.48 19.79
C SER A 84 0.14 -2.16 21.11
N PRO A 85 0.61 -3.39 21.37
CA PRO A 85 0.33 -4.09 22.63
C PRO A 85 0.67 -3.30 23.91
N THR A 86 1.52 -2.29 23.82
CA THR A 86 2.01 -1.51 24.96
C THR A 86 1.41 -0.11 25.06
N THR A 87 0.82 0.42 23.98
CA THR A 87 0.40 1.83 23.92
C THR A 87 -0.76 2.06 22.96
N SER A 88 -1.54 3.09 23.28
CA SER A 88 -2.70 3.59 22.55
C SER A 88 -4.01 2.83 22.74
N ASP A 89 -5.13 3.53 22.50
CA ASP A 89 -6.49 2.98 22.45
C ASP A 89 -7.24 3.49 21.21
N VAL A 90 -8.46 2.99 20.98
CA VAL A 90 -9.29 3.36 19.81
C VAL A 90 -9.53 4.87 19.72
N GLY A 91 -9.80 5.53 20.84
CA GLY A 91 -10.05 6.98 20.87
C GLY A 91 -8.80 7.77 20.51
N GLN A 92 -7.64 7.36 21.03
CA GLN A 92 -6.36 7.98 20.71
C GLN A 92 -5.96 7.80 19.24
N GLU A 93 -6.25 6.65 18.63
CA GLU A 93 -6.00 6.45 17.19
C GLU A 93 -6.89 7.35 16.32
N VAL A 94 -8.16 7.53 16.68
CA VAL A 94 -9.04 8.49 15.99
C VAL A 94 -8.56 9.93 16.18
N GLU A 95 -8.03 10.28 17.35
CA GLU A 95 -7.42 11.60 17.57
C GLU A 95 -6.18 11.82 16.68
N LYS A 96 -5.30 10.82 16.57
CA LYS A 96 -4.13 10.86 15.68
C LYS A 96 -4.53 11.01 14.21
N LEU A 97 -5.55 10.28 13.75
CA LEU A 97 -6.13 10.44 12.41
C LEU A 97 -6.54 11.89 12.17
N ASN A 98 -7.35 12.46 13.07
CA ASN A 98 -7.84 13.83 12.94
C ASN A 98 -6.68 14.84 12.93
N LEU A 99 -5.67 14.62 13.76
CA LEU A 99 -4.48 15.47 13.82
C LEU A 99 -3.67 15.41 12.52
N ALA A 100 -3.43 14.20 12.00
CA ALA A 100 -2.70 14.00 10.74
C ALA A 100 -3.40 14.69 9.57
N VAL A 101 -4.71 14.47 9.42
CA VAL A 101 -5.52 15.12 8.36
C VAL A 101 -5.50 16.64 8.52
N ARG A 102 -5.65 17.15 9.76
CA ARG A 102 -5.61 18.60 10.04
C ARG A 102 -4.30 19.25 9.58
N TYR A 103 -3.18 18.54 9.68
CA TYR A 103 -1.86 19.04 9.26
C TYR A 103 -1.48 18.67 7.82
N GLY A 104 -2.41 18.09 7.05
CA GLY A 104 -2.25 17.91 5.61
C GLY A 104 -1.81 16.51 5.18
N ALA A 105 -1.99 15.48 6.01
CA ALA A 105 -1.88 14.10 5.54
C ALA A 105 -2.96 13.83 4.47
N ASP A 106 -2.53 13.40 3.30
CA ASP A 106 -3.38 13.08 2.17
C ASP A 106 -3.99 11.68 2.30
N THR A 107 -3.24 10.73 2.88
CA THR A 107 -3.73 9.41 3.25
C THR A 107 -3.27 9.07 4.66
N VAL A 108 -3.93 8.08 5.27
CA VAL A 108 -3.51 7.55 6.56
C VAL A 108 -3.46 6.03 6.50
N MET A 109 -2.45 5.40 7.10
CA MET A 109 -2.44 3.95 7.28
C MET A 109 -2.67 3.58 8.74
N ASP A 110 -3.59 2.64 8.97
CA ASP A 110 -3.72 1.94 10.23
C ASP A 110 -2.75 0.75 10.25
N LEU A 111 -1.68 0.88 11.02
CA LEU A 111 -0.65 -0.14 11.21
C LEU A 111 -0.76 -0.81 12.59
N SER A 112 -1.95 -0.82 13.18
CA SER A 112 -2.18 -1.42 14.51
C SER A 112 -1.78 -2.90 14.53
N THR A 113 -1.08 -3.33 15.59
CA THR A 113 -0.59 -4.71 15.74
C THR A 113 -0.95 -5.37 17.07
N GLY A 114 -1.81 -4.75 17.88
CA GLY A 114 -2.32 -5.34 19.11
C GLY A 114 -2.63 -4.27 20.17
N GLY A 115 -3.01 -4.71 21.37
CA GLY A 115 -3.38 -3.82 22.48
C GLY A 115 -4.83 -3.31 22.43
N VAL A 116 -5.47 -3.41 21.27
CA VAL A 116 -6.89 -3.10 21.04
C VAL A 116 -7.53 -4.18 20.18
N ASN A 117 -8.86 -4.20 20.11
CA ASN A 117 -9.54 -4.95 19.07
C ASN A 117 -9.26 -4.27 17.72
N LEU A 118 -8.44 -4.92 16.87
CA LEU A 118 -8.01 -4.38 15.58
C LEU A 118 -9.19 -4.08 14.64
N ASP A 119 -10.27 -4.84 14.72
CA ASP A 119 -11.44 -4.62 13.87
C ASP A 119 -12.22 -3.37 14.31
N GLU A 120 -12.40 -3.19 15.62
CA GLU A 120 -13.08 -2.04 16.19
C GLU A 120 -12.28 -0.76 15.94
N ALA A 121 -10.96 -0.80 16.18
CA ALA A 121 -10.07 0.33 15.93
C ALA A 121 -10.14 0.78 14.47
N ARG A 122 -9.95 -0.16 13.53
CA ARG A 122 -10.00 0.14 12.10
C ARG A 122 -11.37 0.63 11.64
N THR A 123 -12.45 0.04 12.15
CA THR A 123 -13.82 0.50 11.84
C THR A 123 -14.04 1.94 12.30
N ALA A 124 -13.59 2.29 13.51
CA ALA A 124 -13.69 3.65 14.02
C ALA A 124 -12.86 4.65 13.20
N ILE A 125 -11.63 4.28 12.80
CA ILE A 125 -10.76 5.08 11.94
C ILE A 125 -11.42 5.32 10.57
N ILE A 126 -11.89 4.28 9.88
CA ILE A 126 -12.54 4.41 8.56
C ILE A 126 -13.81 5.25 8.65
N GLN A 127 -14.63 5.09 9.69
CA GLN A 127 -15.84 5.88 9.85
C GLN A 127 -15.55 7.38 10.07
N ALA A 128 -14.45 7.70 10.76
CA ALA A 128 -14.04 9.06 11.04
C ALA A 128 -13.23 9.72 9.90
N SER A 129 -12.65 8.93 8.99
CA SER A 129 -11.71 9.44 7.99
C SER A 129 -12.40 10.09 6.78
N PRO A 130 -11.99 11.30 6.38
CA PRO A 130 -12.33 11.85 5.06
C PRO A 130 -11.27 11.50 4.00
N VAL A 131 -10.14 10.89 4.38
CA VAL A 131 -9.01 10.56 3.48
C VAL A 131 -8.87 9.05 3.31
N PRO A 132 -8.20 8.56 2.24
CA PRO A 132 -8.00 7.12 2.05
C PRO A 132 -7.29 6.47 3.23
N ILE A 133 -7.80 5.30 3.65
CA ILE A 133 -7.22 4.47 4.70
C ILE A 133 -6.50 3.26 4.10
N GLY A 134 -5.21 3.15 4.40
CA GLY A 134 -4.38 2.00 4.06
C GLY A 134 -4.17 1.04 5.23
N THR A 135 -3.82 -0.22 4.93
CA THR A 135 -3.44 -1.21 5.96
C THR A 135 -2.37 -2.16 5.45
N VAL A 136 -1.78 -2.95 6.36
CA VAL A 136 -0.89 -4.07 6.05
C VAL A 136 -1.52 -5.38 6.58
N PRO A 137 -2.31 -6.11 5.77
CA PRO A 137 -3.14 -7.24 6.24
C PRO A 137 -2.38 -8.36 6.94
N VAL A 138 -1.12 -8.60 6.55
CA VAL A 138 -0.26 -9.63 7.17
C VAL A 138 -0.07 -9.40 8.68
N TYR A 139 -0.19 -8.17 9.18
CA TYR A 139 -0.08 -7.91 10.62
C TYR A 139 -1.25 -8.52 11.39
N GLN A 140 -2.48 -8.32 10.91
CA GLN A 140 -3.65 -8.91 11.55
C GLN A 140 -3.75 -10.42 11.30
N ALA A 141 -3.31 -10.90 10.13
CA ALA A 141 -3.26 -12.34 9.85
C ALA A 141 -2.32 -13.08 10.83
N LEU A 142 -1.17 -12.48 11.16
CA LEU A 142 -0.28 -13.03 12.19
C LEU A 142 -0.92 -12.99 13.58
N GLU A 143 -1.63 -11.92 13.92
CA GLU A 143 -2.31 -11.78 15.21
C GLU A 143 -3.46 -12.79 15.39
N SER A 144 -4.19 -13.14 14.32
CA SER A 144 -5.27 -14.13 14.38
C SER A 144 -4.79 -15.54 14.73
N VAL A 145 -3.50 -15.82 14.52
CA VAL A 145 -2.85 -17.07 14.94
C VAL A 145 -1.94 -16.88 16.16
N HIS A 146 -2.16 -15.81 16.94
CA HIS A 146 -1.40 -15.46 18.14
C HIS A 146 0.11 -15.38 17.93
N GLY A 147 0.54 -14.80 16.80
CA GLY A 147 1.97 -14.67 16.49
C GLY A 147 2.64 -15.93 15.96
N SER A 148 1.91 -17.05 15.83
CA SER A 148 2.47 -18.32 15.38
C SER A 148 2.46 -18.43 13.86
N VAL A 149 3.56 -18.02 13.23
CA VAL A 149 3.78 -18.15 11.78
C VAL A 149 3.53 -19.58 11.28
N GLN A 150 3.82 -20.60 12.10
CA GLN A 150 3.63 -22.02 11.73
C GLN A 150 2.16 -22.42 11.52
N LYS A 151 1.23 -21.67 12.14
CA LYS A 151 -0.20 -21.94 12.10
C LYS A 151 -0.91 -21.11 11.04
N LEU A 152 -0.20 -20.17 10.41
CA LEU A 152 -0.75 -19.31 9.39
C LEU A 152 -0.83 -20.06 8.08
N ASP A 153 -2.00 -20.12 7.46
CA ASP A 153 -2.17 -20.74 6.14
C ASP A 153 -2.44 -19.71 5.04
N GLU A 154 -2.52 -20.17 3.78
CA GLU A 154 -2.75 -19.27 2.63
C GLU A 154 -4.15 -18.62 2.66
N ASP A 155 -5.14 -19.32 3.22
CA ASP A 155 -6.53 -18.88 3.25
C ASP A 155 -6.77 -17.84 4.36
N ASP A 156 -6.01 -17.91 5.45
CA ASP A 156 -5.98 -16.87 6.49
C ASP A 156 -5.61 -15.50 5.90
N PHE A 157 -4.61 -15.45 5.01
CA PHE A 157 -4.22 -14.20 4.35
C PHE A 157 -5.37 -13.65 3.51
N LEU A 158 -5.99 -14.46 2.66
CA LEU A 158 -7.10 -14.03 1.82
C LEU A 158 -8.31 -13.60 2.65
N HIS A 159 -8.60 -14.32 3.73
CA HIS A 159 -9.69 -13.98 4.65
C HIS A 159 -9.49 -12.59 5.25
N ILE A 160 -8.29 -12.28 5.75
CA ILE A 160 -8.00 -10.97 6.35
C ILE A 160 -7.97 -9.85 5.30
N ILE A 161 -7.41 -10.10 4.12
CA ILE A 161 -7.42 -9.15 2.98
C ILE A 161 -8.86 -8.77 2.61
N GLU A 162 -9.75 -9.75 2.47
CA GLU A 162 -11.15 -9.49 2.14
C GLU A 162 -11.89 -8.80 3.31
N LYS A 163 -11.60 -9.19 4.55
CA LYS A 163 -12.16 -8.55 5.74
C LYS A 163 -11.86 -7.06 5.79
N HIS A 164 -10.63 -6.66 5.49
CA HIS A 164 -10.22 -5.26 5.39
C HIS A 164 -11.00 -4.53 4.27
N CYS A 165 -11.14 -5.16 3.10
CA CYS A 165 -11.94 -4.60 2.01
C CYS A 165 -13.42 -4.38 2.41
N ARG A 166 -14.01 -5.33 3.14
CA ARG A 166 -15.40 -5.23 3.62
C ARG A 166 -15.61 -4.07 4.60
N GLN A 167 -14.59 -3.73 5.39
CA GLN A 167 -14.65 -2.58 6.31
C GLN A 167 -14.48 -1.24 5.61
N GLY A 168 -13.96 -1.21 4.38
CA GLY A 168 -13.72 0.03 3.61
C GLY A 168 -12.26 0.48 3.56
N VAL A 169 -11.30 -0.43 3.73
CA VAL A 169 -9.89 -0.10 3.47
C VAL A 169 -9.69 0.19 1.98
N ASP A 170 -9.11 1.33 1.65
CA ASP A 170 -8.99 1.83 0.27
C ASP A 170 -7.78 1.27 -0.47
N TYR A 171 -6.70 0.98 0.25
CA TYR A 171 -5.54 0.31 -0.32
C TYR A 171 -4.87 -0.60 0.71
N GLN A 172 -4.20 -1.65 0.24
CA GLN A 172 -3.51 -2.59 1.12
C GLN A 172 -2.09 -2.81 0.66
N THR A 173 -1.16 -2.73 1.60
CA THR A 173 0.23 -3.11 1.39
C THR A 173 0.35 -4.63 1.34
N ILE A 174 0.54 -5.16 0.13
CA ILE A 174 0.67 -6.59 -0.15
C ILE A 174 2.11 -6.88 -0.56
N HIS A 175 2.81 -7.62 0.29
CA HIS A 175 4.22 -7.99 0.12
C HIS A 175 4.37 -9.23 -0.78
N ALA A 176 3.78 -9.19 -1.98
CA ALA A 176 3.79 -10.32 -2.92
C ALA A 176 5.07 -10.41 -3.76
N GLY A 177 5.92 -9.37 -3.76
CA GLY A 177 7.19 -9.34 -4.50
C GLY A 177 8.32 -10.15 -3.88
N LEU A 178 8.19 -10.53 -2.61
CA LEU A 178 9.18 -11.36 -1.94
C LEU A 178 9.08 -12.80 -2.43
N LEU A 179 10.02 -13.22 -3.27
CA LEU A 179 10.11 -14.60 -3.73
C LEU A 179 11.17 -15.40 -2.96
N ILE A 180 11.02 -16.72 -2.89
CA ILE A 180 11.93 -17.58 -2.10
C ILE A 180 13.37 -17.52 -2.63
N GLU A 181 13.53 -17.34 -3.93
CA GLU A 181 14.80 -17.11 -4.63
C GLU A 181 15.46 -15.77 -4.27
N HIS A 182 14.73 -14.81 -3.67
CA HIS A 182 15.29 -13.55 -3.21
C HIS A 182 15.94 -13.69 -1.82
N LEU A 183 15.50 -14.64 -1.00
CA LEU A 183 15.99 -14.79 0.38
C LEU A 183 17.52 -14.98 0.48
N PRO A 184 18.20 -15.72 -0.40
CA PRO A 184 19.67 -15.79 -0.35
C PRO A 184 20.37 -14.46 -0.66
N LYS A 185 19.72 -13.53 -1.39
CA LYS A 185 20.31 -12.25 -1.81
C LYS A 185 20.48 -11.26 -0.67
N VAL A 186 19.70 -11.41 0.41
CA VAL A 186 19.86 -10.57 1.62
C VAL A 186 21.07 -10.97 2.46
N ARG A 187 21.74 -12.08 2.10
CA ARG A 187 22.95 -12.54 2.80
C ARG A 187 24.08 -11.53 2.58
N GLY A 188 24.50 -10.89 3.65
CA GLY A 188 25.56 -9.87 3.62
C GLY A 188 25.05 -8.45 3.83
N ARG A 189 23.73 -8.24 3.86
CA ARG A 189 23.15 -6.99 4.36
C ARG A 189 23.55 -6.75 5.81
N ILE A 190 23.79 -5.49 6.17
CA ILE A 190 24.04 -5.08 7.56
C ILE A 190 22.76 -5.19 8.38
N THR A 191 21.63 -4.76 7.81
CA THR A 191 20.34 -4.68 8.52
C THR A 191 19.35 -5.79 8.15
N GLY A 192 19.71 -6.65 7.20
CA GLY A 192 18.88 -7.78 6.78
C GLY A 192 17.55 -7.35 6.16
N ILE A 193 16.45 -7.94 6.62
CA ILE A 193 15.08 -7.60 6.21
C ILE A 193 14.48 -6.71 7.30
N VAL A 194 14.32 -5.41 6.99
CA VAL A 194 13.73 -4.43 7.94
C VAL A 194 12.23 -4.23 7.76
N SER A 195 11.64 -4.75 6.67
CA SER A 195 10.19 -4.79 6.53
C SER A 195 9.59 -5.79 7.51
N ARG A 196 8.67 -5.34 8.35
CA ARG A 196 7.90 -6.23 9.25
C ARG A 196 7.10 -7.25 8.43
N GLY A 197 6.37 -6.80 7.41
CA GLY A 197 5.58 -7.70 6.55
C GLY A 197 6.46 -8.67 5.76
N GLY A 198 7.56 -8.16 5.20
CA GLY A 198 8.57 -8.97 4.53
C GLY A 198 9.21 -10.03 5.44
N GLY A 199 9.54 -9.66 6.68
CA GLY A 199 10.10 -10.58 7.67
C GLY A 199 9.13 -11.70 8.06
N ILE A 200 7.85 -11.40 8.23
CA ILE A 200 6.80 -12.40 8.53
C ILE A 200 6.68 -13.40 7.38
N LEU A 201 6.63 -12.93 6.14
CA LEU A 201 6.51 -13.80 4.96
C LEU A 201 7.79 -14.61 4.72
N ALA A 202 8.98 -14.02 4.91
CA ALA A 202 10.23 -14.75 4.84
C ALA A 202 10.25 -15.91 5.85
N GLN A 203 9.82 -15.67 7.09
CA GLN A 203 9.70 -16.73 8.10
C GLN A 203 8.69 -17.81 7.70
N TRP A 204 7.54 -17.42 7.16
CA TRP A 204 6.52 -18.35 6.68
C TRP A 204 7.07 -19.25 5.57
N MET A 205 7.72 -18.67 4.56
CA MET A 205 8.29 -19.39 3.42
C MET A 205 9.39 -20.36 3.86
N LEU A 206 10.25 -19.94 4.78
CA LEU A 206 11.33 -20.79 5.31
C LEU A 206 10.80 -21.95 6.16
N TYR A 207 9.75 -21.72 6.95
CA TYR A 207 9.15 -22.77 7.78
C TYR A 207 8.37 -23.79 6.95
N HIS A 208 7.56 -23.32 6.00
CA HIS A 208 6.72 -24.20 5.18
C HIS A 208 7.44 -24.76 3.94
N HIS A 209 8.63 -24.25 3.61
CA HIS A 209 9.38 -24.58 2.39
C HIS A 209 8.54 -24.38 1.11
N ARG A 210 7.80 -23.28 1.06
CA ARG A 210 6.89 -22.93 -0.05
C ARG A 210 7.13 -21.50 -0.53
N GLN A 211 6.71 -21.22 -1.76
CA GLN A 211 6.70 -19.86 -2.30
C GLN A 211 5.74 -18.97 -1.50
N ASN A 212 5.98 -17.66 -1.52
CA ASN A 212 5.15 -16.64 -0.91
C ASN A 212 3.66 -16.82 -1.26
N PRO A 213 2.77 -16.97 -0.26
CA PRO A 213 1.36 -17.25 -0.50
C PRO A 213 0.64 -16.08 -1.18
N LEU A 214 1.10 -14.84 -0.94
CA LEU A 214 0.54 -13.66 -1.59
C LEU A 214 0.92 -13.58 -3.07
N TYR A 215 2.04 -14.18 -3.46
CA TYR A 215 2.47 -14.30 -4.86
C TYR A 215 1.69 -15.41 -5.58
N THR A 216 1.58 -16.59 -4.97
CA THR A 216 0.88 -17.74 -5.58
C THR A 216 -0.61 -17.51 -5.70
N ARG A 217 -1.22 -16.80 -4.74
CA ARG A 217 -2.65 -16.47 -4.71
C ARG A 217 -2.96 -15.06 -5.24
N PHE A 218 -2.05 -14.44 -5.99
CA PHE A 218 -2.19 -13.05 -6.41
C PHE A 218 -3.47 -12.75 -7.22
N ASP A 219 -3.89 -13.67 -8.09
CA ASP A 219 -5.13 -13.50 -8.88
C ASP A 219 -6.37 -13.55 -7.98
N ASP A 220 -6.38 -14.36 -6.93
CA ASP A 220 -7.48 -14.40 -5.97
C ASP A 220 -7.60 -13.06 -5.21
N ILE A 221 -6.46 -12.44 -4.91
CA ILE A 221 -6.43 -11.08 -4.32
C ILE A 221 -6.99 -10.06 -5.31
N CYS A 222 -6.63 -10.16 -6.59
CA CYS A 222 -7.19 -9.31 -7.64
C CYS A 222 -8.73 -9.46 -7.72
N GLU A 223 -9.25 -10.70 -7.66
CA GLU A 223 -10.69 -10.96 -7.65
C GLU A 223 -11.39 -10.40 -6.42
N ILE A 224 -10.72 -10.34 -5.26
CA ILE A 224 -11.24 -9.62 -4.09
C ILE A 224 -11.28 -8.12 -4.39
N PHE A 225 -10.17 -7.53 -4.83
CA PHE A 225 -10.05 -6.08 -5.00
C PHE A 225 -11.02 -5.51 -6.05
N LYS A 226 -11.28 -6.25 -7.14
CA LYS A 226 -12.32 -5.93 -8.14
C LYS A 226 -13.68 -5.65 -7.53
N ARG A 227 -14.08 -6.41 -6.51
CA ARG A 227 -15.41 -6.31 -5.88
C ARG A 227 -15.56 -5.07 -5.00
N TYR A 228 -14.45 -4.50 -4.55
CA TYR A 228 -14.45 -3.44 -3.54
C TYR A 228 -13.82 -2.12 -4.00
N ASP A 229 -13.10 -2.10 -5.12
CA ASP A 229 -12.22 -0.98 -5.52
C ASP A 229 -11.12 -0.70 -4.49
N CYS A 230 -10.53 -1.77 -3.96
CA CYS A 230 -9.32 -1.66 -3.14
C CYS A 230 -8.09 -1.62 -4.07
N SER A 231 -7.16 -0.71 -3.82
CA SER A 231 -5.92 -0.58 -4.60
C SER A 231 -4.80 -1.42 -3.99
N PHE A 232 -3.93 -1.98 -4.83
CA PHE A 232 -2.65 -2.52 -4.37
C PHE A 232 -1.71 -1.37 -4.02
N SER A 233 -1.12 -1.46 -2.83
CA SER A 233 0.21 -0.93 -2.55
C SER A 233 1.16 -2.12 -2.56
N LEU A 234 1.91 -2.31 -3.63
CA LEU A 234 2.81 -3.46 -3.75
C LEU A 234 4.04 -3.23 -2.86
N GLY A 235 4.11 -3.94 -1.74
CA GLY A 235 5.04 -3.67 -0.64
C GLY A 235 6.48 -4.08 -0.95
N ASP A 236 7.42 -3.29 -0.43
CA ASP A 236 8.87 -3.44 -0.60
C ASP A 236 9.52 -4.26 0.54
N SER A 237 9.24 -5.55 0.57
CA SER A 237 9.72 -6.49 1.61
C SER A 237 11.22 -6.44 1.84
N LEU A 238 11.99 -6.21 0.78
CA LEU A 238 13.44 -6.20 0.72
C LEU A 238 13.98 -4.78 0.57
N ARG A 239 13.28 -3.75 1.03
CA ARG A 239 13.86 -2.40 1.10
C ARG A 239 15.13 -2.35 1.96
N PRO A 240 16.05 -1.43 1.67
CA PRO A 240 17.26 -1.22 2.48
C PRO A 240 16.92 -0.55 3.81
N GLY A 241 17.50 -1.08 4.89
CA GLY A 241 17.39 -0.53 6.25
C GLY A 241 18.59 0.29 6.70
N CYS A 242 19.60 0.43 5.85
CA CYS A 242 20.74 1.33 6.01
C CYS A 242 21.32 1.66 4.63
N GLN A 243 22.13 2.70 4.54
CA GLN A 243 22.72 3.17 3.28
C GLN A 243 23.62 2.14 2.61
N HIS A 244 24.27 1.26 3.40
CA HIS A 244 25.11 0.19 2.87
C HIS A 244 24.31 -0.82 2.05
N ASP A 245 23.07 -1.07 2.44
CA ASP A 245 22.22 -2.08 1.80
C ASP A 245 21.43 -1.48 0.61
N ALA A 246 21.60 -0.19 0.32
CA ALA A 246 20.85 0.54 -0.71
C ALA A 246 21.21 0.08 -2.13
N SER A 247 20.19 -0.04 -2.98
CA SER A 247 20.26 -0.45 -4.38
C SER A 247 20.93 -1.81 -4.60
N ASP A 248 20.87 -2.69 -3.59
CA ASP A 248 21.46 -4.03 -3.68
C ASP A 248 20.63 -4.99 -4.55
N GLU A 249 21.19 -6.19 -4.77
CA GLU A 249 20.56 -7.21 -5.62
C GLU A 249 19.19 -7.66 -5.08
N ALA A 250 19.02 -7.72 -3.77
CA ALA A 250 17.76 -8.14 -3.15
C ALA A 250 16.64 -7.13 -3.38
N GLN A 251 16.93 -5.83 -3.20
CA GLN A 251 15.98 -4.75 -3.44
C GLN A 251 15.55 -4.71 -4.92
N LEU A 252 16.52 -4.78 -5.84
CA LEU A 252 16.25 -4.68 -7.27
C LEU A 252 15.54 -5.92 -7.82
N ALA A 253 15.83 -7.11 -7.27
CA ALA A 253 15.12 -8.34 -7.63
C ALA A 253 13.63 -8.27 -7.26
N GLU A 254 13.32 -7.79 -6.05
CA GLU A 254 11.91 -7.59 -5.67
C GLU A 254 11.23 -6.54 -6.56
N LEU A 255 11.87 -5.38 -6.82
CA LEU A 255 11.30 -4.33 -7.68
C LEU A 255 10.93 -4.87 -9.07
N HIS A 256 11.75 -5.74 -9.65
CA HIS A 256 11.45 -6.41 -10.91
C HIS A 256 10.15 -7.23 -10.81
N THR A 257 10.03 -8.07 -9.78
CA THR A 257 8.80 -8.83 -9.51
C THR A 257 7.58 -7.92 -9.26
N LEU A 258 7.75 -6.79 -8.57
CA LEU A 258 6.66 -5.81 -8.39
C LEU A 258 6.19 -5.23 -9.73
N GLY A 259 7.10 -5.05 -10.70
CA GLY A 259 6.73 -4.69 -12.07
C GLY A 259 5.88 -5.75 -12.77
N GLU A 260 6.22 -7.02 -12.62
CA GLU A 260 5.42 -8.14 -13.14
C GLU A 260 4.03 -8.19 -12.50
N LEU A 261 3.96 -8.06 -11.18
CA LEU A 261 2.71 -8.06 -10.42
C LEU A 261 1.84 -6.84 -10.73
N THR A 262 2.45 -5.68 -10.98
CA THR A 262 1.74 -4.48 -11.46
C THR A 262 1.00 -4.77 -12.76
N ARG A 263 1.70 -5.32 -13.76
CA ARG A 263 1.09 -5.68 -15.06
C ARG A 263 0.01 -6.74 -14.91
N ARG A 264 0.25 -7.75 -14.08
CA ARG A 264 -0.74 -8.80 -13.77
C ARG A 264 -2.01 -8.25 -13.12
N ALA A 265 -1.88 -7.34 -12.15
CA ALA A 265 -3.03 -6.66 -11.54
C ALA A 265 -3.77 -5.77 -12.56
N TRP A 266 -3.05 -5.14 -13.47
CA TRP A 266 -3.66 -4.36 -14.55
C TRP A 266 -4.42 -5.23 -15.56
N GLU A 267 -4.04 -6.48 -15.82
CA GLU A 267 -4.88 -7.40 -16.62
C GLU A 267 -6.25 -7.66 -15.97
N HIS A 268 -6.34 -7.46 -14.65
CA HIS A 268 -7.54 -7.53 -13.84
C HIS A 268 -8.24 -6.16 -13.67
N ASP A 269 -7.77 -5.11 -14.34
CA ASP A 269 -8.19 -3.71 -14.12
C ASP A 269 -8.10 -3.27 -12.64
N VAL A 270 -7.17 -3.83 -11.84
CA VAL A 270 -7.00 -3.43 -10.44
C VAL A 270 -5.96 -2.33 -10.35
N GLN A 271 -6.27 -1.30 -9.55
CA GLN A 271 -5.41 -0.14 -9.34
C GLN A 271 -4.14 -0.53 -8.54
N VAL A 272 -2.98 0.00 -8.93
CA VAL A 272 -1.69 -0.34 -8.31
C VAL A 272 -0.84 0.92 -8.09
N MET A 273 -0.26 1.04 -6.90
CA MET A 273 0.97 1.79 -6.64
C MET A 273 2.05 0.82 -6.14
N VAL A 274 3.32 1.18 -6.32
CA VAL A 274 4.48 0.38 -5.92
C VAL A 274 5.17 1.07 -4.75
N GLU A 275 5.48 0.33 -3.69
CA GLU A 275 6.27 0.86 -2.57
C GLU A 275 7.76 0.87 -2.90
N GLY A 276 8.48 1.84 -2.33
CA GLY A 276 9.88 2.11 -2.61
C GLY A 276 10.71 2.37 -1.36
N PRO A 277 12.03 2.40 -1.53
CA PRO A 277 13.01 2.14 -0.48
C PRO A 277 12.97 3.10 0.72
N GLY A 278 13.59 2.62 1.80
CA GLY A 278 13.74 3.30 3.08
C GLY A 278 15.03 4.12 3.20
N HIS A 279 16.20 3.48 3.22
CA HIS A 279 17.48 4.18 3.44
C HIS A 279 18.31 4.21 2.15
N VAL A 280 18.50 5.40 1.56
CA VAL A 280 19.16 5.55 0.25
C VAL A 280 20.00 6.84 0.26
N PRO A 281 21.32 6.78 -0.01
CA PRO A 281 22.14 7.97 -0.14
C PRO A 281 21.72 8.80 -1.37
N MET A 282 21.89 10.12 -1.30
CA MET A 282 21.36 11.06 -2.31
C MET A 282 21.76 10.74 -3.75
N ASP A 283 22.99 10.26 -3.97
CA ASP A 283 23.52 9.91 -5.30
C ASP A 283 22.82 8.71 -5.96
N GLN A 284 22.04 7.95 -5.19
CA GLN A 284 21.30 6.78 -5.69
C GLN A 284 19.80 7.01 -5.84
N ILE A 285 19.26 8.16 -5.41
CA ILE A 285 17.82 8.44 -5.46
C ILE A 285 17.32 8.46 -6.91
N GLU A 286 18.00 9.20 -7.79
CA GLU A 286 17.62 9.30 -9.20
C GLU A 286 17.60 7.92 -9.88
N PHE A 287 18.59 7.08 -9.56
CA PHE A 287 18.66 5.71 -10.06
C PHE A 287 17.42 4.91 -9.67
N ASN A 288 17.00 4.95 -8.40
CA ASN A 288 15.84 4.23 -7.91
C ASN A 288 14.54 4.69 -8.58
N VAL A 289 14.34 6.01 -8.74
CA VAL A 289 13.16 6.56 -9.42
C VAL A 289 13.10 6.11 -10.89
N ARG A 290 14.20 6.24 -11.63
CA ARG A 290 14.26 5.80 -13.03
C ARG A 290 14.04 4.30 -13.17
N LYS A 291 14.61 3.51 -12.25
CA LYS A 291 14.49 2.06 -12.28
C LYS A 291 13.06 1.61 -12.03
N GLN A 292 12.36 2.24 -11.09
CA GLN A 292 10.95 1.96 -10.86
C GLN A 292 10.08 2.32 -12.07
N MET A 293 10.31 3.49 -12.70
CA MET A 293 9.56 3.88 -13.90
C MET A 293 9.71 2.86 -15.04
N GLU A 294 10.94 2.35 -15.24
CA GLU A 294 11.25 1.33 -16.23
C GLU A 294 10.57 -0.01 -15.90
N GLU A 295 10.80 -0.55 -14.71
CA GLU A 295 10.35 -1.91 -14.33
C GLU A 295 8.84 -1.98 -14.10
N CYS A 296 8.27 -0.94 -13.50
CA CYS A 296 6.87 -0.90 -13.05
C CYS A 296 5.95 -0.09 -13.98
N SER A 297 6.40 0.19 -15.21
CA SER A 297 5.56 0.80 -16.26
C SER A 297 4.95 2.14 -15.82
N GLU A 298 5.74 2.96 -15.12
CA GLU A 298 5.34 4.27 -14.57
C GLU A 298 4.18 4.24 -13.56
N ALA A 299 3.85 3.08 -12.96
CA ALA A 299 2.89 3.03 -11.85
C ALA A 299 3.28 4.02 -10.73
N PRO A 300 2.32 4.63 -10.00
CA PRO A 300 2.64 5.55 -8.91
C PRO A 300 3.61 4.93 -7.91
N PHE A 301 4.63 5.70 -7.51
CA PHE A 301 5.69 5.25 -6.61
C PHE A 301 5.51 5.86 -5.21
N TYR A 302 5.49 5.01 -4.19
CA TYR A 302 5.24 5.39 -2.80
C TYR A 302 6.45 5.03 -1.92
N VAL A 303 7.23 6.04 -1.52
CA VAL A 303 8.52 5.84 -0.83
C VAL A 303 8.42 6.10 0.68
N LEU A 304 9.22 5.39 1.47
CA LEU A 304 9.39 5.64 2.90
C LEU A 304 10.62 6.54 3.15
N GLY A 305 10.46 7.84 2.93
CA GLY A 305 11.56 8.81 2.91
C GLY A 305 12.02 9.05 1.47
N PRO A 306 13.22 8.63 1.05
CA PRO A 306 14.19 7.81 1.81
C PRO A 306 15.11 8.62 2.74
N LEU A 307 15.60 7.98 3.79
CA LEU A 307 16.62 8.54 4.69
C LEU A 307 17.97 8.64 3.96
N VAL A 308 18.49 9.86 3.84
CA VAL A 308 19.77 10.13 3.17
C VAL A 308 21.00 9.97 4.07
N THR A 309 20.79 9.63 5.35
CA THR A 309 21.87 9.27 6.29
C THR A 309 21.33 8.52 7.51
N ASP A 310 22.14 7.61 8.05
CA ASP A 310 21.77 6.72 9.19
C ASP A 310 22.24 7.26 10.56
N ILE A 311 22.87 8.44 10.61
CA ILE A 311 23.64 8.90 11.78
C ILE A 311 22.86 9.78 12.76
N ALA A 312 21.58 10.07 12.49
CA ALA A 312 20.80 11.06 13.23
C ALA A 312 19.47 10.52 13.81
N PRO A 313 19.49 9.39 14.55
CA PRO A 313 18.28 8.85 15.16
C PRO A 313 17.63 9.89 16.08
N GLY A 314 16.30 10.01 15.99
CA GLY A 314 15.52 11.09 16.62
C GLY A 314 15.31 12.32 15.73
N TYR A 315 16.06 12.44 14.63
CA TYR A 315 15.94 13.51 13.63
C TYR A 315 15.68 12.96 12.22
N ASP A 316 15.24 11.70 12.12
CA ASP A 316 15.04 11.05 10.82
C ASP A 316 13.93 11.69 9.97
N HIS A 317 13.02 12.45 10.58
CA HIS A 317 12.07 13.29 9.85
C HIS A 317 12.77 14.36 8.99
N ILE A 318 13.99 14.80 9.34
CA ILE A 318 14.80 15.73 8.56
C ILE A 318 15.61 14.97 7.51
N THR A 319 16.27 13.87 7.90
CA THR A 319 17.10 13.09 6.98
C THR A 319 16.27 12.50 5.84
N SER A 320 15.05 12.04 6.14
CA SER A 320 14.11 11.54 5.13
C SER A 320 13.48 12.64 4.28
N ALA A 321 13.22 13.84 4.85
CA ALA A 321 12.68 14.97 4.08
C ALA A 321 13.65 15.52 3.02
N ILE A 322 14.95 15.22 3.10
CA ILE A 322 15.91 15.55 2.04
C ILE A 322 15.77 14.59 0.85
N GLY A 323 15.44 13.32 1.13
CA GLY A 323 15.29 12.31 0.09
C GLY A 323 13.90 12.27 -0.55
N ALA A 324 12.85 12.58 0.23
CA ALA A 324 11.46 12.66 -0.20
C ALA A 324 11.21 13.85 -1.15
#